data_AF-A0A9D7D8D1-F1
#
_entry.id   AF-A0A9D7D8D1-F1
#
_cell.length_a   1.000
_cell.length_b   1.000
_cell.length_c   1.000
_cell.angle_alpha   90.00
_cell.angle_beta   90.00
_cell.angle_gamma   90.00
#
_symmetry.space_group_name_H-M   'P 1'
#
loop_
_entity.id
_entity.type
_entity.pdbx_description
1 polymer ?
#
loop_
_entity_poly.entity_id
_entity_poly.type
_entity_poly.pdbx_seq_one_letter_code
_entity_poly.pdbx_strand_id
1 'polypeptide(L)'
;MSLADARAIQPKLEAVEAEPEEDARTLDNVAAWCERFTPIVVLDPPEGLFLDITGCGHLFGGEEKLRAEVVTRLHAQGFARAAIAPTPGAAWAFALTSARCAFTRA
;
A
#
# COMPACT_ATOMS: atom_id res chain seq x y z
N MET A 1 -22.33 6.85 0.49
CA MET A 1 -22.77 7.69 1.62
C MET A 1 -22.63 9.13 1.19
N SER A 2 -23.58 10.02 1.50
CA SER A 2 -23.44 11.44 1.18
C SER A 2 -22.66 12.20 2.27
N LEU A 3 -22.13 13.38 1.94
CA LEU A 3 -21.53 14.28 2.93
C LEU A 3 -22.54 14.72 4.00
N ALA A 4 -23.84 14.79 3.66
CA ALA A 4 -24.90 15.10 4.61
C ALA A 4 -25.08 13.98 5.64
N ASP A 5 -25.09 12.71 5.21
CA ASP A 5 -25.16 11.55 6.12
C ASP A 5 -23.93 11.50 7.03
N ALA A 6 -22.73 11.72 6.47
CA ALA A 6 -21.49 11.73 7.24
C ALA A 6 -21.47 12.86 8.30
N ARG A 7 -21.99 14.05 7.97
CA ARG A 7 -22.13 15.16 8.92
C ARG A 7 -23.25 14.97 9.94
N ALA A 8 -24.29 14.19 9.63
CA ALA A 8 -25.28 13.80 10.63
C ALA A 8 -24.68 12.89 11.72
N ILE A 9 -23.67 12.08 11.37
CA ILE A 9 -22.92 11.23 12.30
C ILE A 9 -21.82 12.03 13.04
N GLN A 10 -21.08 12.87 12.32
CA GLN A 10 -20.03 13.74 12.87
C GLN A 10 -20.25 15.21 12.44
N PRO A 11 -20.94 16.03 13.25
CA PRO A 11 -21.28 17.41 12.89
C PRO A 11 -20.07 18.32 12.64
N LYS A 12 -18.90 17.98 13.21
CA LYS A 12 -17.64 18.71 13.00
C LYS A 12 -16.77 18.12 11.89
N LEU A 13 -17.33 17.32 10.98
CA LEU A 13 -16.58 16.73 9.87
C LEU A 13 -16.15 17.83 8.88
N GLU A 14 -14.86 18.15 8.96
CA GLU A 14 -14.16 18.92 7.94
C GLU A 14 -14.20 18.16 6.61
N ALA A 15 -14.53 18.89 5.54
CA ALA A 15 -14.53 18.35 4.19
C ALA A 15 -13.50 19.14 3.40
N VAL A 16 -12.62 18.42 2.72
CA VAL A 16 -11.61 18.95 1.81
C VAL A 16 -11.95 18.41 0.43
N GLU A 17 -11.76 19.20 -0.63
CA GLU A 17 -11.91 18.70 -1.99
C GLU A 17 -10.83 17.65 -2.28
N ALA A 18 -11.19 16.62 -3.04
CA ALA A 18 -10.22 15.61 -3.46
C ALA A 18 -9.36 16.17 -4.61
N GLU A 19 -8.10 15.75 -4.67
CA GLU A 19 -7.14 16.13 -5.72
C GLU A 19 -6.62 14.87 -6.43
N PRO A 20 -7.44 14.18 -7.27
CA PRO A 20 -7.13 12.84 -7.76
C PRO A 20 -5.83 12.74 -8.59
N GLU A 21 -5.41 13.84 -9.20
CA GLU A 21 -4.14 13.93 -9.95
C GLU A 21 -2.91 13.99 -9.01
N GLU A 22 -3.05 14.60 -7.84
CA GLU A 22 -2.04 14.63 -6.77
C GLU A 22 -1.96 13.26 -6.08
N ASP A 23 -3.10 12.62 -5.83
CA ASP A 23 -3.18 11.25 -5.28
C ASP A 23 -2.51 10.25 -6.22
N ALA A 24 -2.83 10.28 -7.52
CA ALA A 24 -2.22 9.41 -8.53
C ALA A 24 -0.70 9.61 -8.63
N ARG A 25 -0.23 10.87 -8.68
CA ARG A 25 1.21 11.19 -8.65
C ARG A 25 1.89 10.74 -7.35
N THR A 26 1.18 10.79 -6.23
CA THR A 26 1.70 10.28 -4.96
C THR A 26 1.88 8.76 -5.04
N LEU A 27 0.92 8.05 -5.62
CA LEU A 27 1.04 6.60 -5.85
C LEU A 27 2.19 6.23 -6.79
N ASP A 28 2.36 6.97 -7.90
CA ASP A 28 3.51 6.81 -8.83
C ASP A 28 4.86 7.02 -8.11
N ASN A 29 4.96 8.05 -7.27
CA ASN A 29 6.17 8.31 -6.48
C ASN A 29 6.46 7.18 -5.48
N VAL A 30 5.43 6.59 -4.85
CA VAL A 30 5.59 5.43 -3.95
C VAL A 30 6.00 4.18 -4.74
N ALA A 31 5.47 3.99 -5.95
CA ALA A 31 5.85 2.88 -6.83
C ALA A 31 7.33 2.97 -7.26
N ALA A 32 7.75 4.12 -7.80
CA ALA A 32 9.16 4.39 -8.13
C ALA A 32 10.08 4.26 -6.90
N TRP A 33 9.61 4.70 -5.72
CA TRP A 33 10.35 4.52 -4.48
C TRP A 33 10.47 3.03 -4.07
N CYS A 34 9.54 2.15 -4.46
CA CYS A 34 9.57 0.72 -4.15
C CYS A 34 10.50 -0.12 -5.04
N GLU A 35 10.97 0.38 -6.18
CA GLU A 35 11.87 -0.34 -7.11
C GLU A 35 13.15 -0.89 -6.44
N ARG A 36 13.56 -0.31 -5.30
CA ARG A 36 14.70 -0.80 -4.49
C ARG A 36 14.50 -2.21 -3.91
N PHE A 37 13.26 -2.71 -3.86
CA PHE A 37 12.90 -3.99 -3.23
C PHE A 37 12.62 -5.10 -4.22
N THR A 38 12.24 -4.75 -5.46
CA THR A 38 11.94 -5.67 -6.54
C THR A 38 12.06 -4.97 -7.90
N PRO A 39 12.51 -5.66 -8.96
CA PRO A 39 12.41 -5.16 -10.33
C PRO A 39 10.97 -5.11 -10.89
N ILE A 40 9.97 -5.64 -10.18
CA ILE A 40 8.57 -5.72 -10.64
C ILE A 40 7.65 -5.03 -9.63
N VAL A 41 7.23 -3.81 -10.00
CA VAL A 41 6.23 -2.99 -9.31
C VAL A 41 5.02 -2.82 -10.22
N VAL A 42 3.81 -3.01 -9.69
CA VAL A 42 2.55 -2.87 -10.43
C VAL A 42 1.60 -1.96 -9.65
N LEU A 43 1.08 -0.92 -10.29
CA LEU A 43 0.08 -0.03 -9.70
C LEU A 43 -1.30 -0.72 -9.60
N ASP A 44 -2.01 -0.49 -8.50
CA ASP A 44 -3.39 -0.91 -8.25
C ASP A 44 -4.21 0.33 -7.81
N PRO A 45 -4.46 1.28 -8.73
CA PRO A 45 -5.06 2.57 -8.39
C PRO A 45 -6.53 2.41 -7.91
N PRO A 46 -7.02 3.31 -7.03
CA PRO A 46 -6.39 4.56 -6.63
C PRO A 46 -5.43 4.48 -5.43
N GLU A 47 -5.47 3.40 -4.64
CA GLU A 47 -4.92 3.38 -3.27
C GLU A 47 -3.86 2.28 -3.03
N GLY A 48 -3.49 1.53 -4.06
CA GLY A 48 -2.69 0.31 -3.91
C GLY A 48 -1.56 0.16 -4.94
N LEU A 49 -0.62 -0.71 -4.59
CA LEU A 49 0.36 -1.28 -5.52
C LEU A 49 0.74 -2.68 -5.07
N PHE A 50 1.25 -3.47 -6.00
CA PHE A 50 1.81 -4.79 -5.78
C PHE A 50 3.31 -4.78 -6.07
N LEU A 51 4.06 -5.42 -5.17
CA LEU A 51 5.45 -5.79 -5.38
C LEU A 51 5.48 -7.30 -5.60
N ASP A 52 6.05 -7.78 -6.71
CA ASP A 52 6.41 -9.20 -6.83
C ASP A 52 7.81 -9.40 -6.24
N ILE A 53 7.88 -9.95 -5.03
CA ILE A 53 9.15 -10.14 -4.32
C ILE A 53 9.84 -11.47 -4.64
N THR A 54 9.36 -12.23 -5.63
CA THR A 54 9.94 -13.52 -5.99
C THR A 54 11.42 -13.39 -6.37
N GLY A 55 12.25 -14.24 -5.78
CA GLY A 55 13.72 -14.16 -5.86
C GLY A 55 14.37 -13.04 -5.02
N CYS A 56 13.66 -11.96 -4.66
CA CYS A 56 14.27 -10.79 -4.03
C CYS A 56 14.59 -10.98 -2.54
N GLY A 57 13.86 -11.85 -1.84
CA GLY A 57 13.95 -12.03 -0.38
C GLY A 57 15.36 -12.36 0.15
N HIS A 58 16.24 -12.99 -0.64
CA HIS A 58 17.60 -13.32 -0.18
C HIS A 58 18.49 -12.08 0.00
N LEU A 59 18.23 -10.99 -0.74
CA LEU A 59 18.98 -9.74 -0.65
C LEU A 59 18.81 -9.03 0.70
N PHE A 60 17.67 -9.30 1.37
CA PHE A 60 17.29 -8.71 2.66
C PHE A 60 17.44 -9.72 3.81
N GLY A 61 17.99 -10.91 3.55
CA GLY A 61 18.16 -11.97 4.53
C GLY A 61 16.86 -12.69 4.94
N GLY A 62 15.87 -12.74 4.04
CA GLY A 62 14.60 -13.46 4.15
C GLY A 62 13.38 -12.59 3.80
N GLU A 63 12.32 -13.21 3.26
CA GLU A 63 11.04 -12.56 2.95
C GLU A 63 10.44 -11.79 4.15
N GLU A 64 10.57 -12.34 5.36
CA GLU A 64 10.11 -11.70 6.61
C GLU A 64 10.86 -10.39 6.91
N LYS A 65 12.18 -10.34 6.65
CA LYS A 65 13.00 -9.14 6.86
C LYS A 65 12.72 -8.09 5.79
N LEU A 66 12.59 -8.52 4.53
CA LEU A 66 12.11 -7.66 3.45
C LEU A 66 10.77 -7.01 3.84
N ARG A 67 9.79 -7.80 4.27
CA ARG A 67 8.50 -7.29 4.73
C ARG A 67 8.64 -6.25 5.83
N ALA A 68 9.41 -6.55 6.87
CA ALA A 68 9.64 -5.64 7.99
C ALA A 68 10.26 -4.32 7.52
N GLU A 69 11.27 -4.38 6.64
CA GLU A 69 11.94 -3.19 6.12
C GLU A 69 11.01 -2.31 5.28
N VAL A 70 10.24 -2.89 4.33
CA VAL A 70 9.32 -2.10 3.51
C VAL A 70 8.20 -1.50 4.37
N VAL A 71 7.60 -2.27 5.30
CA VAL A 71 6.57 -1.75 6.23
C VAL A 71 7.12 -0.59 7.06
N THR A 72 8.29 -0.74 7.68
CA THR A 72 8.88 0.31 8.52
C THR A 72 9.14 1.58 7.72
N ARG A 73 9.67 1.46 6.50
CA ARG A 73 10.00 2.60 5.64
C ARG A 73 8.77 3.27 5.00
N LEU A 74 7.72 2.51 4.63
CA LEU A 74 6.45 3.08 4.16
C LEU A 74 5.72 3.81 5.30
N HIS A 75 5.69 3.20 6.50
CA HIS A 75 5.10 3.84 7.69
C HIS A 75 5.83 5.13 8.07
N ALA A 76 7.16 5.19 7.89
CA ALA A 76 7.93 6.42 8.09
C ALA A 76 7.61 7.54 7.06
N GLN A 77 6.98 7.21 5.94
CA GLN A 77 6.50 8.15 4.91
C GLN A 77 5.01 8.48 5.08
N GLY A 78 4.33 7.94 6.11
CA GLY A 78 2.89 8.12 6.33
C GLY A 78 1.99 7.09 5.65
N PHE A 79 2.55 6.13 4.90
CA PHE A 79 1.77 5.10 4.22
C PHE A 79 1.64 3.84 5.07
N ALA A 80 0.40 3.39 5.28
CA ALA A 80 0.09 2.21 6.08
C ALA A 80 -0.78 1.24 5.27
N ARG A 81 -0.13 0.22 4.64
CA ARG A 81 -0.56 -1.20 4.52
C ARG A 81 0.17 -2.01 3.40
N ALA A 82 1.44 -2.47 3.55
CA ALA A 82 2.08 -3.43 2.60
C ALA A 82 2.83 -4.71 3.21
N ALA A 83 2.36 -5.98 2.98
CA ALA A 83 2.76 -7.31 3.55
C ALA A 83 2.28 -8.60 2.78
N ILE A 84 3.08 -9.68 2.79
CA ILE A 84 3.17 -10.77 1.78
C ILE A 84 2.05 -11.84 1.75
N ALA A 85 1.62 -12.26 0.54
CA ALA A 85 0.91 -13.52 0.29
C ALA A 85 1.30 -14.23 -1.03
N PRO A 86 1.08 -15.56 -1.18
CA PRO A 86 1.41 -16.34 -2.40
C PRO A 86 0.58 -16.05 -3.66
N THR A 87 -0.40 -15.14 -3.61
CA THR A 87 -1.15 -14.68 -4.78
C THR A 87 -1.55 -13.22 -4.63
N PRO A 88 -1.74 -12.46 -5.73
CA PRO A 88 -2.21 -11.08 -5.68
C PRO A 88 -3.55 -10.90 -4.95
N GLY A 89 -4.52 -11.77 -5.22
CA GLY A 89 -5.84 -11.71 -4.56
C GLY A 89 -5.77 -11.95 -3.05
N ALA A 90 -4.93 -12.87 -2.58
CA ALA A 90 -4.73 -13.09 -1.15
C ALA A 90 -4.01 -11.90 -0.50
N ALA A 91 -3.01 -11.33 -1.18
CA ALA A 91 -2.30 -10.14 -0.69
C ALA A 91 -3.25 -8.97 -0.52
N TRP A 92 -4.00 -8.63 -1.58
CA TRP A 92 -5.02 -7.57 -1.58
C TRP A 92 -6.06 -7.77 -0.47
N ALA A 93 -6.58 -8.98 -0.31
CA ALA A 93 -7.52 -9.30 0.76
C ALA A 93 -6.91 -9.08 2.15
N PHE A 94 -5.64 -9.42 2.36
CA PHE A 94 -4.93 -9.13 3.61
C PHE A 94 -4.61 -7.64 3.81
N ALA A 95 -4.38 -6.84 2.76
CA ALA A 95 -4.29 -5.37 2.87
C ALA A 95 -5.54 -4.78 3.53
N LEU A 96 -6.71 -5.19 3.03
CA LEU A 96 -7.97 -4.57 3.37
C LEU A 96 -8.53 -5.08 4.69
N THR A 97 -8.38 -6.38 4.96
CA THR A 97 -8.95 -7.01 6.16
C THR A 97 -8.03 -6.94 7.37
N SER A 98 -6.72 -6.84 7.19
CA SER A 98 -5.78 -6.85 8.31
C SER A 98 -5.27 -5.44 8.63
N ALA A 99 -5.11 -5.16 9.93
CA ALA A 99 -4.31 -4.03 10.41
C ALA A 99 -2.80 -4.19 10.08
N ARG A 100 -2.43 -5.14 9.20
CA ARG A 100 -1.07 -5.54 8.84
C ARG A 100 -0.96 -6.05 7.37
N CYS A 101 -1.49 -5.29 6.39
CA CYS A 101 -0.75 -4.95 5.14
C CYS A 101 -0.80 -5.94 3.89
N ALA A 102 -0.43 -5.51 2.63
CA ALA A 102 -0.32 -6.32 1.36
C ALA A 102 0.97 -6.24 0.43
N PHE A 103 1.50 -7.36 -0.06
CA PHE A 103 2.58 -7.55 -1.08
C PHE A 103 2.36 -8.91 -1.77
N THR A 104 2.85 -9.11 -2.99
CA THR A 104 2.61 -10.34 -3.76
C THR A 104 3.85 -11.19 -3.95
N ARG A 105 3.61 -12.48 -4.15
CA ARG A 105 4.60 -13.45 -4.61
C ARG A 105 3.99 -14.22 -5.77
N ALA A 106 4.77 -14.42 -6.84
CA ALA A 106 4.52 -15.42 -7.87
C ALA A 106 5.16 -16.78 -7.49
#